data_AF-A0A8B8GDY7-F1
#
_entry.id   AF-A0A8B8GDY7-F1
#
_cell.length_a   1.000
_cell.length_b   1.000
_cell.length_c   1.000
_cell.angle_alpha   90.00
_cell.angle_beta   90.00
_cell.angle_gamma   90.00
#
_symmetry.space_group_name_H-M   'P 1'
#
loop_
_entity.id
_entity.type
_entity.pdbx_description
1 polymer ?
#
loop_
_entity_poly.entity_id
_entity_poly.type
_entity_poly.pdbx_seq_one_letter_code
_entity_poly.pdbx_strand_id
1 'polypeptide(L)'
;MSLYEALFGCKIKIGLNTSNLPHDVISTIDNEEQLAELITEQSQEINLNVENDVSNTEQPKEVNLSVDTEVDTEHLVFTTIRTTKKLNKKNANVMRTRAKENLENQAKKIMAWSDKKLLPVEVHSTVRVPVPEVDKGRGDARNILAIVLEELAMEF
;
A
#
# COMPACT_ATOMS: atom_id res chain seq x y z
N MET A 1 -14.72 -3.45 -9.69
CA MET A 1 -13.96 -2.97 -8.52
C MET A 1 -12.60 -2.50 -8.99
N SER A 2 -12.23 -1.26 -8.70
CA SER A 2 -10.87 -0.75 -8.95
C SER A 2 -9.93 -1.10 -7.79
N LEU A 3 -8.61 -1.04 -8.00
CA LEU A 3 -7.61 -1.26 -6.95
C LEU A 3 -7.81 -0.28 -5.78
N TYR A 4 -8.12 0.98 -6.09
CA TYR A 4 -8.43 2.00 -5.08
C TYR A 4 -9.65 1.61 -4.22
N GLU A 5 -10.73 1.17 -4.88
CA GLU A 5 -11.97 0.77 -4.20
C GLU A 5 -11.77 -0.46 -3.31
N ALA A 6 -10.89 -1.38 -3.71
CA ALA A 6 -10.53 -2.56 -2.91
C ALA A 6 -9.68 -2.21 -1.68
N LEU A 7 -8.81 -1.20 -1.76
CA LEU A 7 -7.92 -0.81 -0.67
C LEU A 7 -8.60 0.10 0.36
N PHE A 8 -9.41 1.05 -0.11
CA PHE A 8 -9.96 2.12 0.73
C PHE A 8 -11.45 1.96 1.01
N GLY A 9 -12.13 0.99 0.38
CA GLY A 9 -13.55 0.71 0.63
C GLY A 9 -14.51 1.78 0.10
N CYS A 10 -14.02 2.70 -0.74
CA CYS A 10 -14.83 3.73 -1.38
C CYS A 10 -14.37 3.95 -2.83
N LYS A 11 -15.29 4.39 -3.70
CA LYS A 11 -14.93 4.82 -5.05
C LYS A 11 -14.05 6.05 -4.97
N ILE A 12 -13.11 6.18 -5.91
CA ILE A 12 -12.28 7.38 -6.02
C ILE A 12 -13.19 8.59 -6.22
N LYS A 13 -13.06 9.59 -5.33
CA LYS A 13 -13.74 10.87 -5.46
C LYS A 13 -12.73 11.85 -6.03
N ILE A 14 -12.95 12.25 -7.28
CA ILE A 14 -12.14 13.26 -7.95
C ILE A 14 -13.03 14.49 -8.08
N GLY A 15 -12.64 15.59 -7.44
CA GLY A 15 -13.38 16.85 -7.47
C GLY A 15 -12.42 18.03 -7.34
N LEU A 16 -12.91 19.24 -7.56
CA LEU A 16 -12.08 20.44 -7.44
C LEU A 16 -11.48 20.59 -6.03
N ASN A 17 -12.19 20.14 -4.99
CA ASN A 17 -11.70 20.08 -3.60
C ASN A 17 -10.46 19.19 -3.41
N THR A 18 -10.14 18.33 -4.38
CA THR A 18 -8.93 17.48 -4.37
C THR A 18 -7.84 17.97 -5.31
N SER A 19 -8.03 19.12 -5.96
CA SER A 19 -7.04 19.75 -6.83
C SER A 19 -6.03 20.57 -6.03
N ASN A 20 -4.90 20.93 -6.66
CA ASN A 20 -3.91 21.85 -6.08
C ASN A 20 -4.35 23.32 -6.16
N LEU A 21 -5.60 23.60 -6.53
CA LEU A 21 -6.12 24.96 -6.59
C LEU A 21 -6.49 25.43 -5.16
N PRO A 22 -6.18 26.69 -4.80
CA PRO A 22 -6.58 27.24 -3.52
C PRO A 22 -8.11 27.27 -3.41
N HIS A 23 -8.60 27.05 -2.19
CA HIS A 23 -10.04 26.93 -1.90
C HIS A 23 -10.82 28.18 -2.30
N ASP A 24 -10.20 29.35 -2.21
CA ASP A 24 -10.79 30.63 -2.60
C ASP A 24 -11.08 30.68 -4.10
N VAL A 25 -10.18 30.15 -4.93
CA VAL A 25 -10.36 30.08 -6.39
C VAL A 25 -11.40 29.03 -6.77
N ILE A 26 -11.44 27.88 -6.07
CA ILE A 26 -12.47 26.85 -6.29
C ILE A 26 -13.87 27.40 -6.00
N SER A 27 -14.01 28.31 -5.02
CA SER A 27 -15.30 28.91 -4.66
C SER A 27 -15.82 29.93 -5.66
N THR A 28 -14.96 30.44 -6.55
CA THR A 28 -15.30 31.46 -7.56
C THR A 28 -15.54 30.88 -8.95
N ILE A 29 -15.25 29.59 -9.16
CA ILE A 29 -15.47 28.91 -10.43
C ILE A 29 -16.93 28.44 -10.46
N ASP A 30 -17.72 29.08 -11.30
CA ASP A 30 -19.13 28.72 -11.50
C ASP A 30 -19.33 27.85 -12.76
N ASN A 31 -18.46 28.00 -13.78
CA ASN A 31 -18.57 27.34 -15.08
C ASN A 31 -17.26 26.72 -15.58
N GLU A 32 -17.34 25.78 -16.54
CA GLU A 32 -16.20 25.07 -17.13
C GLU A 32 -15.22 26.01 -17.86
N GLU A 33 -15.71 27.04 -18.53
CA GLU A 33 -14.88 27.99 -19.29
C GLU A 33 -13.88 28.72 -18.39
N GLN A 34 -14.30 29.12 -17.19
CA GLN A 34 -13.44 29.75 -16.18
C GLN A 34 -12.37 28.79 -15.64
N LEU A 35 -12.71 27.50 -15.51
CA LEU A 35 -11.75 26.49 -15.11
C LEU A 35 -10.69 26.28 -16.20
N ALA A 36 -11.09 26.31 -17.47
CA ALA A 36 -10.17 26.16 -18.59
C ALA A 36 -9.15 27.31 -18.66
N GLU A 37 -9.60 28.55 -18.46
CA GLU A 37 -8.71 29.73 -18.39
C GLU A 37 -7.64 29.56 -17.31
N LEU A 38 -8.03 29.21 -16.08
CA LEU A 38 -7.12 29.01 -14.95
C LEU A 38 -6.08 27.90 -15.18
N ILE A 39 -6.47 26.80 -15.84
CA ILE A 39 -5.55 25.71 -16.19
C ILE A 39 -4.55 26.16 -17.26
N THR A 40 -4.98 26.97 -18.23
CA THR A 40 -4.10 27.52 -19.27
C THR A 40 -3.14 28.57 -18.73
N GLU A 41 -3.57 29.42 -17.80
CA GLU A 41 -2.74 30.41 -17.10
C GLU A 41 -1.66 29.73 -16.24
N GLN A 42 -2.03 28.71 -15.45
CA GLN A 42 -1.05 27.91 -14.69
C GLN A 42 0.01 27.27 -15.60
N SER A 43 -0.39 26.83 -16.80
CA SER A 43 0.54 26.23 -17.77
C SER A 43 1.48 27.27 -18.40
N GLN A 44 1.09 28.55 -18.47
CA GLN A 44 1.92 29.63 -18.99
C GLN A 44 2.93 30.13 -17.94
N GLU A 45 2.54 30.23 -16.67
CA GLU A 45 3.46 30.63 -15.58
C GLU A 45 4.59 29.60 -15.36
N ILE A 46 4.32 28.32 -15.59
CA ILE A 46 5.33 27.25 -15.48
C ILE A 46 6.41 27.36 -16.57
N ASN A 47 6.12 27.96 -17.73
CA ASN A 47 7.04 28.03 -18.87
C ASN A 47 8.04 29.20 -18.84
N LEU A 48 7.92 30.16 -17.92
CA LEU A 48 8.87 31.28 -17.79
C LEU A 48 9.97 31.06 -16.73
N ASN A 49 9.90 29.99 -15.94
CA ASN A 49 10.81 29.75 -14.81
C ASN A 49 11.68 28.49 -14.95
N VAL A 50 11.96 28.02 -16.17
CA VAL A 50 12.98 26.98 -16.38
C VAL A 50 14.37 27.62 -16.44
N GLU A 51 14.83 28.12 -15.29
CA GLU A 51 16.25 28.08 -14.96
C GLU A 51 16.38 28.03 -13.42
N ASN A 52 16.75 26.83 -12.97
CA ASN A 52 17.25 26.45 -11.65
C ASN A 52 16.28 26.30 -10.46
N ASP A 53 16.53 25.17 -9.83
CA ASP A 53 16.32 24.78 -8.44
C ASP A 53 15.02 24.08 -8.02
N VAL A 54 15.23 22.77 -7.89
CA VAL A 54 14.61 21.80 -7.01
C VAL A 54 14.25 22.36 -5.62
N SER A 55 13.11 21.86 -5.16
CA SER A 55 12.70 21.57 -3.77
C SER A 55 11.83 22.58 -3.01
N ASN A 56 10.60 22.10 -2.76
CA ASN A 56 9.91 21.95 -1.46
C ASN A 56 9.68 23.23 -0.63
N THR A 57 8.57 23.41 0.07
CA THR A 57 8.18 22.55 1.21
C THR A 57 6.80 22.97 1.74
N GLU A 58 5.99 21.99 2.14
CA GLU A 58 4.96 22.11 3.16
C GLU A 58 5.56 22.62 4.49
N GLN A 59 4.88 23.55 5.15
CA GLN A 59 5.21 23.94 6.51
C GLN A 59 4.72 22.91 7.54
N PRO A 60 5.50 22.68 8.61
CA PRO A 60 4.92 22.44 9.92
C PRO A 60 5.32 23.53 10.93
N LYS A 61 4.27 23.92 11.67
CA LYS A 61 4.17 24.81 12.84
C LYS A 61 5.44 25.03 13.68
N GLU A 62 5.69 26.32 13.89
CA GLU A 62 6.62 26.92 14.85
C GLU A 62 6.41 26.38 16.28
N VAL A 63 7.51 25.94 16.89
CA VAL A 63 7.67 25.93 18.34
C VAL A 63 8.83 26.87 18.63
N ASN A 64 8.49 28.05 19.16
CA ASN A 64 9.47 29.04 19.60
C ASN A 64 10.25 28.50 20.81
N LEU A 65 11.58 28.43 20.69
CA LEU A 65 12.47 28.45 21.84
C LEU A 65 13.71 29.28 21.50
N SER A 66 13.64 30.56 21.85
CA SER A 66 14.77 31.47 21.91
C SER A 66 15.69 31.05 23.06
N VAL A 67 16.88 30.51 22.74
CA VAL A 67 18.01 30.50 23.66
C VAL A 67 19.28 30.74 22.86
N ASP A 68 19.89 31.89 23.13
CA ASP A 68 21.15 32.35 22.57
C ASP A 68 22.29 31.38 22.94
N THR A 69 22.89 30.72 21.95
CA THR A 69 24.33 30.38 21.95
C THR A 69 24.74 29.91 20.56
N GLU A 70 25.85 30.44 20.08
CA GLU A 70 26.49 30.09 18.79
C GLU A 70 26.79 28.58 18.75
N VAL A 71 25.98 27.82 18.01
CA VAL A 71 26.21 26.38 17.81
C VAL A 71 26.13 26.10 16.31
N ASP A 72 27.25 25.59 15.78
CA ASP A 72 27.49 25.29 14.37
C ASP A 72 26.26 24.73 13.66
N THR A 73 25.74 25.53 12.73
CA THR A 73 24.55 25.27 11.92
C THR A 73 24.58 23.89 11.27
N GLU A 74 25.76 23.40 10.88
CA GLU A 74 25.97 22.09 10.25
C GLU A 74 25.68 20.89 11.18
N HIS A 75 25.92 21.03 12.50
CA HIS A 75 25.64 19.96 13.47
C HIS A 75 24.14 19.75 13.70
N LEU A 76 23.36 20.83 13.62
CA LEU A 76 21.90 20.78 13.76
C LEU A 76 21.25 20.11 12.53
N VAL A 77 21.74 20.37 11.32
CA VAL A 77 21.24 19.71 10.10
C VAL A 77 21.59 18.22 10.11
N PHE A 78 22.83 17.87 10.49
CA PHE A 78 23.27 16.47 10.53
C PHE A 78 22.49 15.64 11.56
N THR A 79 22.26 16.18 12.75
CA THR A 79 21.46 15.51 13.79
C THR A 79 20.00 15.34 13.35
N THR A 80 19.42 16.36 12.68
CA THR A 80 18.05 16.31 12.14
C THR A 80 17.90 15.30 10.98
N ILE A 81 18.86 15.20 10.08
CA ILE A 81 18.87 14.20 8.99
C ILE A 81 19.00 12.78 9.56
N ARG A 82 19.82 12.61 10.61
CA ARG A 82 20.02 11.30 11.26
C ARG A 82 18.77 10.85 12.02
N THR A 83 18.07 11.76 12.70
CA THR A 83 16.83 11.44 13.43
C THR A 83 15.68 11.11 12.48
N THR A 84 15.50 11.85 11.39
CA THR A 84 14.48 11.59 10.36
C THR A 84 14.71 10.26 9.63
N LYS A 85 15.94 9.94 9.24
CA LYS A 85 16.29 8.63 8.62
C LYS A 85 16.04 7.46 9.57
N LYS A 86 16.29 7.64 10.87
CA LYS A 86 16.01 6.64 11.92
C LYS A 86 14.51 6.45 12.12
N LEU A 87 13.71 7.51 12.06
CA LEU A 87 12.25 7.47 12.18
C LEU A 87 11.61 6.72 10.99
N ASN A 88 12.04 7.03 9.76
CA ASN A 88 11.57 6.32 8.56
C ASN A 88 11.88 4.82 8.59
N LYS A 89 13.06 4.43 9.08
CA LYS A 89 13.42 3.01 9.25
C LYS A 89 12.56 2.31 10.32
N LYS A 90 12.21 3.01 11.40
CA LYS A 90 11.28 2.49 12.42
C LYS A 90 9.88 2.29 11.84
N ASN A 91 9.35 3.27 11.11
CA ASN A 91 8.04 3.15 10.47
C ASN A 91 8.00 1.98 9.47
N ALA A 92 9.03 1.82 8.64
CA ALA A 92 9.13 0.68 7.73
C ALA A 92 9.16 -0.68 8.46
N ASN A 93 9.81 -0.77 9.62
CA ASN A 93 9.81 -1.99 10.42
C ASN A 93 8.43 -2.29 11.02
N VAL A 94 7.71 -1.28 11.51
CA VAL A 94 6.34 -1.42 12.02
C VAL A 94 5.40 -1.94 10.92
N MET A 95 5.53 -1.42 9.69
CA MET A 95 4.73 -1.91 8.57
C MET A 95 5.08 -3.36 8.20
N ARG A 96 6.36 -3.74 8.26
CA ARG A 96 6.79 -5.13 8.01
C ARG A 96 6.26 -6.11 9.07
N THR A 97 6.32 -5.75 10.35
CA THR A 97 5.80 -6.62 11.42
C THR A 97 4.29 -6.79 11.29
N ARG A 98 3.57 -5.70 11.02
CA ARG A 98 2.12 -5.75 10.78
C ARG A 98 1.77 -6.59 9.55
N ALA A 99 2.53 -6.48 8.46
CA ALA A 99 2.34 -7.30 7.27
C ALA A 99 2.55 -8.78 7.58
N LYS A 100 3.59 -9.14 8.35
CA LYS A 100 3.83 -10.50 8.81
C LYS A 100 2.65 -11.04 9.63
N GLU A 101 2.19 -10.30 10.64
CA GLU A 101 1.03 -10.68 11.46
C GLU A 101 -0.24 -10.89 10.61
N ASN A 102 -0.48 -10.02 9.63
CA ASN A 102 -1.61 -10.16 8.72
C ASN A 102 -1.52 -11.41 7.83
N LEU A 103 -0.31 -11.80 7.40
CA LEU A 103 -0.10 -13.03 6.64
C LEU A 103 -0.32 -14.27 7.52
N GLU A 104 0.18 -14.27 8.76
CA GLU A 104 -0.04 -15.35 9.73
C GLU A 104 -1.55 -15.50 10.03
N ASN A 105 -2.26 -14.39 10.23
CA ASN A 105 -3.70 -14.41 10.44
C ASN A 105 -4.47 -14.93 9.22
N GLN A 106 -4.00 -14.66 8.01
CA GLN A 106 -4.58 -15.23 6.79
C GLN A 106 -4.31 -16.73 6.68
N ALA A 107 -3.09 -17.19 6.96
CA ALA A 107 -2.74 -18.61 6.97
C ALA A 107 -3.62 -19.39 7.94
N LYS A 108 -3.83 -18.89 9.16
CA LYS A 108 -4.74 -19.49 10.15
C LYS A 108 -6.18 -19.62 9.64
N LYS A 109 -6.69 -18.59 8.95
CA LYS A 109 -8.04 -18.63 8.34
C LYS A 109 -8.13 -19.66 7.21
N ILE A 110 -7.10 -19.74 6.38
CA ILE A 110 -7.04 -20.71 5.28
C ILE A 110 -7.02 -22.13 5.84
N MET A 111 -6.25 -22.39 6.90
CA MET A 111 -6.19 -23.70 7.54
C MET A 111 -7.54 -24.11 8.13
N ALA A 112 -8.15 -23.24 8.95
CA ALA A 112 -9.47 -23.52 9.53
C ALA A 112 -10.56 -23.77 8.46
N TRP A 113 -10.47 -23.11 7.31
CA TRP A 113 -11.37 -23.38 6.19
C TRP A 113 -11.04 -24.70 5.49
N SER A 114 -9.77 -25.04 5.32
CA SER A 114 -9.30 -26.30 4.77
C SER A 114 -9.79 -27.48 5.62
N ASP A 115 -9.59 -27.43 6.94
CA ASP A 115 -9.99 -28.47 7.89
C ASP A 115 -11.51 -28.67 7.90
N LYS A 116 -12.27 -27.59 7.67
CA LYS A 116 -13.73 -27.69 7.53
C LYS A 116 -14.15 -28.33 6.20
N LYS A 117 -13.40 -28.09 5.13
CA LYS A 117 -13.74 -28.55 3.77
C LYS A 117 -13.29 -29.99 3.52
N LEU A 118 -12.17 -30.38 4.10
CA LEU A 118 -11.61 -31.72 3.99
C LEU A 118 -12.02 -32.49 5.24
N LEU A 119 -12.83 -33.53 5.05
CA LEU A 119 -13.17 -34.43 6.15
C LEU A 119 -11.92 -35.26 6.52
N PRO A 120 -11.69 -35.54 7.81
CA PRO A 120 -10.66 -36.49 8.22
C PRO A 120 -10.89 -37.83 7.52
N VAL A 121 -9.83 -38.37 6.94
CA VAL A 121 -9.86 -39.61 6.16
C VAL A 121 -9.06 -40.68 6.90
N GLU A 122 -9.65 -41.85 7.08
CA GLU A 122 -8.97 -42.97 7.71
C GLU A 122 -7.78 -43.46 6.88
N VAL A 123 -6.70 -43.80 7.59
CA VAL A 123 -5.52 -44.42 6.99
C VAL A 123 -5.91 -45.75 6.34
N HIS A 124 -5.30 -46.06 5.20
CA HIS A 124 -5.57 -47.20 4.30
C HIS A 124 -6.85 -47.09 3.45
N SER A 125 -7.57 -45.97 3.50
CA SER A 125 -8.68 -45.73 2.58
C SER A 125 -8.20 -45.32 1.19
N THR A 126 -8.98 -45.70 0.17
CA THR A 126 -8.74 -45.29 -1.22
C THR A 126 -9.42 -43.95 -1.50
N VAL A 127 -8.64 -42.95 -1.91
CA VAL A 127 -9.10 -41.61 -2.24
C VAL A 127 -8.88 -41.29 -3.72
N ARG A 128 -9.72 -40.39 -4.26
CA ARG A 128 -9.58 -39.87 -5.62
C ARG A 128 -9.01 -38.45 -5.57
N VAL A 129 -7.79 -38.27 -6.08
CA VAL A 129 -7.08 -36.99 -6.08
C VAL A 129 -7.17 -36.35 -7.46
N PRO A 130 -7.72 -35.13 -7.59
CA PRO A 130 -7.77 -34.41 -8.86
C PRO A 130 -6.37 -33.88 -9.25
N VAL A 131 -6.00 -34.03 -10.52
CA VAL A 131 -4.74 -33.50 -11.06
C VAL A 131 -4.98 -32.09 -11.63
N PRO A 132 -4.19 -31.07 -11.23
CA PRO A 132 -4.30 -29.72 -11.76
C PRO A 132 -4.06 -29.68 -13.27
N GLU A 133 -4.65 -28.69 -13.94
CA GLU A 133 -4.49 -28.54 -15.39
C GLU A 133 -3.05 -28.24 -15.80
N VAL A 134 -2.29 -27.54 -14.96
CA VAL A 134 -0.87 -27.22 -15.20
C VAL A 134 0.03 -28.45 -15.21
N ASP A 135 -0.36 -29.50 -14.47
CA ASP A 135 0.40 -30.75 -14.36
C ASP A 135 -0.10 -31.82 -15.34
N LYS A 136 -1.17 -31.53 -16.09
CA LYS A 136 -1.88 -32.48 -16.95
C LYS A 136 -1.43 -32.34 -18.41
N GLY A 137 -0.83 -33.39 -18.95
CA GLY A 137 -0.51 -33.53 -20.36
C GLY A 137 -1.72 -33.85 -21.25
N ARG A 138 -1.52 -33.79 -22.57
CA ARG A 138 -2.57 -34.11 -23.54
C ARG A 138 -2.84 -35.62 -23.54
N GLY A 139 -3.91 -36.03 -22.85
CA GLY A 139 -4.33 -37.43 -22.72
C GLY A 139 -4.29 -37.96 -21.28
N ASP A 140 -3.75 -37.18 -20.34
CA ASP A 140 -3.64 -37.61 -18.94
C ASP A 140 -4.99 -37.67 -18.24
N ALA A 141 -5.10 -38.61 -17.29
CA ALA A 141 -6.28 -38.79 -16.48
C ALA A 141 -6.54 -37.55 -15.61
N ARG A 142 -7.81 -37.17 -15.47
CA ARG A 142 -8.20 -36.02 -14.64
C ARG A 142 -8.01 -36.27 -13.14
N ASN A 143 -7.98 -37.54 -12.72
CA ASN A 143 -7.82 -37.91 -11.31
C ASN A 143 -6.99 -39.18 -11.19
N ILE A 144 -6.31 -39.32 -10.06
CA ILE A 144 -5.52 -40.49 -9.66
C ILE A 144 -6.18 -41.12 -8.43
N LEU A 145 -6.10 -42.45 -8.33
CA LEU A 145 -6.51 -43.19 -7.12
C LEU A 145 -5.28 -43.39 -6.24
N ALA A 146 -5.39 -43.06 -4.96
CA ALA A 146 -4.31 -43.19 -3.98
C ALA A 146 -4.83 -43.86 -2.71
N ILE A 147 -3.93 -44.50 -1.96
CA ILE A 147 -4.22 -45.06 -0.63
C ILE A 147 -3.57 -44.13 0.40
N VAL A 148 -4.33 -43.74 1.41
CA VAL A 148 -3.81 -42.89 2.50
C VAL A 148 -2.88 -43.73 3.39
N LEU A 149 -1.63 -43.32 3.53
CA LEU A 149 -0.63 -44.06 4.35
C LEU A 149 -0.47 -43.46 5.74
N GLU A 150 -0.52 -42.15 5.85
CA GLU A 150 -0.42 -41.42 7.10
C GLU A 150 -1.07 -40.04 6.94
N GLU A 151 -1.53 -39.49 8.06
CA GLU A 151 -2.06 -38.13 8.13
C GLU A 151 -1.06 -37.28 8.90
N LEU A 152 -0.59 -36.20 8.27
CA LEU A 152 0.40 -35.30 8.86
C LEU A 152 -0.29 -33.98 9.20
N ALA A 153 -0.51 -33.76 10.49
CA ALA A 153 -1.05 -32.49 10.99
C ALA A 153 0.04 -31.41 10.87
N MET A 154 -0.21 -30.41 10.06
CA MET A 154 0.67 -29.25 9.94
C MET A 154 0.15 -28.16 10.88
N GLU A 155 1.00 -27.63 11.76
CA GLU A 155 0.67 -26.52 12.65
C GLU A 155 1.38 -25.23 12.19
N PHE A 156 0.70 -24.07 12.34
CA PHE A 156 1.15 -22.73 11.95
C PHE A 156 1.32 -21.79 13.14
#